data_AF-W1J6W6-F1
#
_entry.id   AF-W1J6W6-F1
#
_cell.length_a   1.000
_cell.length_b   1.000
_cell.length_c   1.000
_cell.angle_alpha   90.00
_cell.angle_beta   90.00
_cell.angle_gamma   90.00
#
_symmetry.space_group_name_H-M   'P 1'
#
loop_
_entity.id
_entity.type
_entity.pdbx_description
1 polymer ?
#
loop_
_entity_poly.entity_id
_entity_poly.type
_entity_poly.pdbx_seq_one_letter_code
_entity_poly.pdbx_strand_id
1 'polypeptide(L)'
;MLARALGMKREDIGILNATTVAQAAKANTKKLKKVKRPAEPKEDATPEQLAKYDAQKAAFDEYVAAQNEISLSGIEKIASGYNEGRTPIIICNKKAEVGINLHIGTTAMYHLTLPWTPASLNQRNGRGARVGSSSESVKAYYYCGKGSFDEFRLDTMQRKANWITDILTSEAAKMANADANSAEEMRLLLASDPEARERIRREQIEKAETLAREKAKQRAEIDLANYLKAQHASKGNAQSVEDTLQASQAKMVAAQAKLNQEAYQSAQSQKELKTEIAQYKDVITKQERLLTRMRKSENLIKRLRPEIKHAIEAGYLDVESDILDRGSEYYVAKDKRRFRTGRVYHCWMLRNQYSYRKDAAQGHQY
;
A
#
# COMPACT_ATOMS: atom_id res chain seq x y z
N MET A 1 -13.63 42.20 -11.13
CA MET A 1 -13.47 42.34 -9.67
C MET A 1 -12.01 42.26 -9.25
N LEU A 2 -11.27 41.19 -9.61
CA LEU A 2 -9.87 41.01 -9.19
C LEU A 2 -8.91 42.14 -9.66
N ALA A 3 -8.96 42.53 -10.93
CA ALA A 3 -8.20 43.66 -11.47
C ALA A 3 -8.46 44.98 -10.71
N ARG A 4 -9.74 45.24 -10.37
CA ARG A 4 -10.17 46.42 -9.60
C ARG A 4 -9.65 46.38 -8.16
N ALA A 5 -9.64 45.21 -7.52
CA ALA A 5 -9.11 45.02 -6.17
C ALA A 5 -7.59 45.19 -6.10
N LEU A 6 -6.87 44.85 -7.17
CA LEU A 6 -5.41 44.96 -7.24
C LEU A 6 -4.92 46.28 -7.86
N GLY A 7 -5.83 47.17 -8.28
CA GLY A 7 -5.46 48.42 -8.97
C GLY A 7 -4.80 48.21 -10.33
N MET A 8 -5.01 47.04 -10.96
CA MET A 8 -4.39 46.65 -12.22
C MET A 8 -5.36 46.80 -13.40
N LYS A 9 -4.82 46.97 -14.61
CA LYS A 9 -5.65 46.90 -15.83
C LYS A 9 -6.02 45.45 -16.08
N ARG A 10 -7.17 45.23 -16.74
CA ARG A 10 -7.62 43.88 -17.07
C ARG A 10 -6.69 43.17 -18.05
N GLU A 11 -5.99 43.94 -18.90
CA GLU A 11 -5.01 43.45 -19.86
C GLU A 11 -3.77 42.83 -19.19
N ASP A 12 -3.41 43.29 -17.98
CA ASP A 12 -2.24 42.81 -17.24
C ASP A 12 -2.47 41.43 -16.59
N ILE A 13 -3.71 40.92 -16.62
CA ILE A 13 -4.08 39.63 -16.06
C ILE A 13 -4.31 38.63 -17.20
N GLY A 14 -3.40 37.68 -17.35
CA GLY A 14 -3.53 36.56 -18.27
C GLY A 14 -4.59 35.57 -17.79
N ILE A 15 -5.48 35.11 -18.68
CA ILE A 15 -6.43 34.03 -18.39
C ILE A 15 -6.13 32.87 -19.33
N LEU A 16 -5.80 31.72 -18.76
CA LEU A 16 -5.58 30.48 -19.49
C LEU A 16 -6.73 29.51 -19.24
N ASN A 17 -7.68 29.50 -20.17
CA ASN A 17 -8.78 28.56 -20.24
C ASN A 17 -8.95 28.02 -21.66
N ALA A 18 -9.85 27.05 -21.86
CA ALA A 18 -10.03 26.43 -23.18
C ALA A 18 -10.45 27.44 -24.27
N THR A 19 -11.23 28.46 -23.89
CA THR A 19 -11.73 29.49 -24.82
C THR A 19 -10.66 30.52 -25.21
N THR A 20 -9.80 30.95 -24.28
CA THR A 20 -8.73 31.91 -24.56
C THR A 20 -7.62 31.28 -25.39
N VAL A 21 -7.31 30.01 -25.14
CA VAL A 21 -6.39 29.24 -25.99
C VAL A 21 -6.93 29.12 -27.42
N ALA A 22 -8.22 28.83 -27.58
CA ALA A 22 -8.85 28.74 -28.91
C ALA A 22 -8.91 30.11 -29.62
N GLN A 23 -9.15 31.20 -28.89
CA GLN A 23 -9.12 32.55 -29.45
C GLN A 23 -7.72 32.99 -29.84
N ALA A 24 -6.71 32.69 -29.02
CA ALA A 24 -5.30 32.93 -29.34
C ALA A 24 -4.85 32.14 -30.58
N ALA A 25 -5.32 30.89 -30.72
CA ALA A 25 -5.08 30.08 -31.92
C ALA A 25 -5.75 30.65 -33.18
N LYS A 26 -6.98 31.19 -33.06
CA LYS A 26 -7.69 31.87 -34.17
C LYS A 26 -7.04 33.19 -34.58
N ALA A 27 -6.46 33.94 -33.64
CA ALA A 27 -5.72 35.16 -33.93
C ALA A 27 -4.45 34.88 -34.75
N ASN A 28 -3.85 33.69 -34.59
CA ASN A 28 -2.68 33.23 -35.36
C ASN A 28 -3.01 32.75 -36.78
N THR A 29 -4.27 32.75 -37.23
CA THR A 29 -4.62 32.28 -38.60
C THR A 29 -4.51 33.35 -39.67
N LYS A 30 -4.06 34.57 -39.35
CA LYS A 30 -3.89 35.67 -40.31
C LYS A 30 -2.62 35.41 -41.16
N LYS A 31 -2.80 34.94 -42.39
CA LYS A 31 -1.69 34.61 -43.33
C LYS A 31 -0.79 35.85 -43.55
N LEU A 32 0.50 35.78 -43.19
CA LEU A 32 1.47 36.80 -43.59
C LEU A 32 1.72 36.76 -45.10
N LYS A 33 1.95 37.93 -45.69
CA LYS A 33 2.47 38.03 -47.06
C LYS A 33 3.92 37.54 -47.05
N LYS A 34 4.21 36.51 -47.85
CA LYS A 34 5.54 35.88 -47.95
C LYS A 34 6.59 36.88 -48.45
N VAL A 35 7.60 37.19 -47.65
CA VAL A 35 8.79 37.97 -48.05
C VAL A 35 9.92 36.99 -48.41
N LYS A 36 10.60 37.21 -49.55
CA LYS A 36 11.71 36.34 -50.00
C LYS A 36 13.01 36.73 -49.29
N ARG A 37 13.86 35.74 -48.96
CA ARG A 37 15.22 35.98 -48.46
C ARG A 37 16.01 36.76 -49.53
N PRO A 38 16.67 37.88 -49.19
CA PRO A 38 17.50 38.63 -50.14
C PRO A 38 18.72 37.78 -50.55
N ALA A 39 19.11 37.85 -51.82
CA ALA A 39 20.35 37.21 -52.29
C ALA A 39 21.55 37.97 -51.74
N GLU A 40 22.59 37.25 -51.32
CA GLU A 40 23.83 37.86 -50.81
C GLU A 40 24.47 38.73 -51.91
N PRO A 41 24.87 39.97 -51.60
CA PRO A 41 25.48 40.86 -52.59
C PRO A 41 26.85 40.30 -53.01
N LYS A 42 27.21 40.50 -54.29
CA LYS A 42 28.53 40.13 -54.82
C LYS A 42 29.62 41.03 -54.20
N GLU A 43 30.87 40.56 -54.15
CA GLU A 43 32.00 41.27 -53.52
C GLU A 43 32.25 42.68 -54.11
N ASP A 44 31.79 42.95 -55.34
CA ASP A 44 31.93 44.24 -56.03
C ASP A 44 30.72 45.19 -55.86
N ALA A 45 29.90 45.02 -54.83
CA ALA A 45 28.62 45.73 -54.69
C ALA A 45 28.79 47.23 -54.36
N THR A 46 28.10 48.07 -55.14
CA THR A 46 28.02 49.52 -54.95
C THR A 46 27.33 49.86 -53.61
N PRO A 47 27.65 50.96 -52.91
CA PRO A 47 27.04 51.30 -51.61
C PRO A 47 25.50 51.35 -51.62
N GLU A 48 24.89 51.74 -52.75
CA GLU A 48 23.44 51.74 -52.93
C GLU A 48 22.83 50.32 -53.00
N GLN A 49 23.58 49.34 -53.50
CA GLN A 49 23.16 47.94 -53.58
C GLN A 49 23.25 47.25 -52.21
N LEU A 50 24.23 47.64 -51.38
CA LEU A 50 24.30 47.23 -49.97
C LEU A 50 23.11 47.77 -49.18
N ALA A 51 22.78 49.07 -49.30
CA ALA A 51 21.64 49.66 -48.60
C ALA A 51 20.30 49.00 -48.98
N LYS A 52 20.15 48.61 -50.26
CA LYS A 52 18.98 47.85 -50.73
C LYS A 52 18.94 46.44 -50.16
N TYR A 53 20.09 45.77 -50.03
CA TYR A 53 20.20 44.46 -49.38
C TYR A 53 19.85 44.55 -47.90
N ASP A 54 20.37 45.53 -47.17
CA ASP A 54 20.11 45.73 -45.74
C ASP A 54 18.63 46.02 -45.46
N ALA A 55 17.99 46.86 -46.28
CA ALA A 55 16.55 47.11 -46.18
C ALA A 55 15.71 45.85 -46.46
N GLN A 56 16.11 45.04 -47.44
CA GLN A 56 15.43 43.77 -47.73
C GLN A 56 15.68 42.71 -46.66
N LYS A 57 16.87 42.71 -46.04
CA LYS A 57 17.23 41.83 -44.93
C LYS A 57 16.44 42.18 -43.67
N ALA A 58 16.34 43.46 -43.32
CA ALA A 58 15.50 43.93 -42.22
C ALA A 58 14.02 43.53 -42.43
N ALA A 59 13.47 43.71 -43.63
CA ALA A 59 12.11 43.28 -43.95
C ALA A 59 11.91 41.75 -43.90
N PHE A 60 12.95 40.97 -44.22
CA PHE A 60 12.93 39.52 -44.09
C PHE A 60 13.04 39.07 -42.61
N ASP A 61 13.88 39.73 -41.82
CA ASP A 61 14.04 39.48 -40.40
C ASP A 61 12.76 39.84 -39.63
N GLU A 62 12.09 40.94 -39.98
CA GLU A 62 10.74 41.29 -39.49
C GLU A 62 9.70 40.25 -39.88
N TYR A 63 9.74 39.74 -41.13
CA TYR A 63 8.86 38.66 -41.57
C TYR A 63 9.10 37.36 -40.80
N VAL A 64 10.35 37.00 -40.53
CA VAL A 64 10.72 35.81 -39.74
C VAL A 64 10.28 35.97 -38.29
N ALA A 65 10.49 37.14 -37.69
CA ALA A 65 10.02 37.44 -36.33
C ALA A 65 8.49 37.34 -36.24
N ALA A 66 7.76 37.95 -37.18
CA ALA A 66 6.30 37.86 -37.23
C ALA A 66 5.80 36.44 -37.55
N GLN A 67 6.51 35.68 -38.39
CA GLN A 67 6.20 34.28 -38.66
C GLN A 67 6.40 33.40 -37.41
N ASN A 68 7.44 33.67 -36.62
CA ASN A 68 7.70 32.97 -35.36
C ASN A 68 6.64 33.32 -34.31
N GLU A 69 6.21 34.58 -34.20
CA GLU A 69 5.11 34.96 -33.30
C GLU A 69 3.77 34.29 -33.64
N ILE A 70 3.54 33.99 -34.92
CA ILE A 70 2.34 33.31 -35.42
C ILE A 70 2.43 31.79 -35.32
N SER A 71 3.64 31.23 -35.39
CA SER A 71 3.87 29.79 -35.26
C SER A 71 3.77 29.31 -33.81
N LEU A 72 3.93 30.19 -32.81
CA LEU A 72 3.67 29.86 -31.41
C LEU A 72 2.22 29.44 -31.21
N SER A 73 2.01 28.31 -30.54
CA SER A 73 0.68 27.89 -30.11
C SER A 73 0.04 28.95 -29.21
N GLY A 74 -1.29 29.06 -29.21
CA GLY A 74 -2.00 30.01 -28.35
C GLY A 74 -1.66 29.88 -26.85
N ILE A 75 -1.20 28.69 -26.42
CA ILE A 75 -0.69 28.43 -25.06
C ILE A 75 0.71 29.03 -24.86
N GLU A 76 1.60 28.86 -25.84
CA GLU A 76 2.99 29.31 -25.77
C GLU A 76 3.09 30.84 -25.76
N LYS A 77 2.24 31.53 -26.54
CA LYS A 77 2.18 32.99 -26.56
C LYS A 77 1.81 33.58 -25.19
N ILE A 78 0.83 32.98 -24.51
CA ILE A 78 0.42 33.39 -23.17
C ILE A 78 1.55 33.10 -22.16
N ALA A 79 2.24 31.97 -22.32
CA ALA A 79 3.39 31.63 -21.47
C ALA A 79 4.58 32.59 -21.66
N SER A 80 4.93 32.95 -22.90
CA SER A 80 5.99 33.91 -23.18
C SER A 80 5.65 35.29 -22.62
N GLY A 81 4.41 35.77 -22.80
CA GLY A 81 3.96 37.03 -22.20
C GLY A 81 4.06 37.07 -20.67
N TYR A 82 3.82 35.93 -19.99
CA TYR A 82 4.03 35.80 -18.55
C TYR A 82 5.51 35.77 -18.17
N ASN A 83 6.31 34.92 -18.82
CA ASN A 83 7.74 34.76 -18.51
C ASN A 83 8.56 36.02 -18.79
N GLU A 84 8.13 36.86 -19.74
CA GLU A 84 8.72 38.16 -20.04
C GLU A 84 8.22 39.28 -19.12
N GLY A 85 7.28 38.99 -18.21
CA GLY A 85 6.75 39.95 -17.26
C GLY A 85 5.69 40.91 -17.81
N ARG A 86 5.21 40.72 -19.05
CA ARG A 86 4.13 41.55 -19.64
C ARG A 86 2.80 41.30 -18.94
N THR A 87 2.54 40.07 -18.51
CA THR A 87 1.36 39.70 -17.69
C THR A 87 1.82 39.17 -16.34
N PRO A 88 1.89 40.00 -15.29
CA PRO A 88 2.40 39.60 -13.98
C PRO A 88 1.51 38.60 -13.23
N ILE A 89 0.23 38.50 -13.57
CA ILE A 89 -0.69 37.52 -12.96
C ILE A 89 -1.31 36.66 -14.05
N ILE A 90 -1.27 35.34 -13.86
CA ILE A 90 -1.94 34.38 -14.73
C ILE A 90 -2.93 33.52 -13.94
N ILE A 91 -4.18 33.47 -14.42
CA ILE A 91 -5.24 32.62 -13.87
C ILE A 91 -5.42 31.43 -14.79
N CYS A 92 -5.17 30.24 -14.24
CA CYS A 92 -5.15 29.00 -15.01
C CYS A 92 -6.25 28.04 -14.57
N ASN A 93 -6.81 27.28 -15.52
CA ASN A 93 -7.60 26.08 -15.22
C ASN A 93 -6.75 24.80 -15.37
N LYS A 94 -7.40 23.62 -15.32
CA LYS A 94 -6.73 22.31 -15.46
C LYS A 94 -5.83 22.19 -16.70
N LYS A 95 -6.06 22.98 -17.77
CA LYS A 95 -5.22 22.95 -18.98
C LYS A 95 -3.76 23.34 -18.72
N ALA A 96 -3.47 24.12 -17.68
CA ALA A 96 -2.09 24.47 -17.33
C ALA A 96 -1.27 23.30 -16.74
N GLU A 97 -1.89 22.15 -16.46
CA GLU A 97 -1.16 20.95 -16.00
C GLU A 97 -0.21 20.40 -17.09
N VAL A 98 -0.50 20.66 -18.37
CA VAL A 98 0.20 20.05 -19.51
C VAL A 98 0.67 21.12 -20.49
N GLY A 99 1.92 20.99 -20.96
CA GLY A 99 2.39 21.71 -22.15
C GLY A 99 2.61 23.23 -21.99
N ILE A 100 2.76 23.72 -20.76
CA ILE A 100 3.12 25.13 -20.49
C ILE A 100 4.28 25.23 -19.50
N ASN A 101 5.07 26.29 -19.61
CA ASN A 101 6.18 26.62 -18.72
C ASN A 101 5.96 28.03 -18.18
N LEU A 102 5.78 28.16 -16.86
CA LEU A 102 5.48 29.42 -16.15
C LEU A 102 6.48 29.61 -15.01
N HIS A 103 7.75 29.36 -15.24
CA HIS A 103 8.76 29.25 -14.18
C HIS A 103 9.63 30.51 -14.03
N ILE A 104 9.70 31.35 -15.06
CA ILE A 104 10.50 32.58 -15.05
C ILE A 104 9.66 33.67 -14.37
N GLY A 105 10.20 34.28 -13.30
CA GLY A 105 9.51 35.34 -12.54
C GLY A 105 8.43 34.87 -11.57
N THR A 106 8.17 33.56 -11.45
CA THR A 106 7.14 33.04 -10.54
C THR A 106 7.62 33.00 -9.09
N THR A 107 7.11 33.91 -8.27
CA THR A 107 7.41 33.95 -6.83
C THR A 107 6.41 33.17 -5.99
N ALA A 108 5.15 33.12 -6.42
CA ALA A 108 4.06 32.49 -5.67
C ALA A 108 3.04 31.79 -6.56
N MET A 109 2.49 30.68 -6.07
CA MET A 109 1.41 29.91 -6.68
C MET A 109 0.25 29.80 -5.71
N TYR A 110 -0.96 30.07 -6.19
CA TYR A 110 -2.18 30.08 -5.37
C TYR A 110 -3.14 29.00 -5.88
N HIS A 111 -3.28 27.92 -5.11
CA HIS A 111 -4.19 26.81 -5.44
C HIS A 111 -5.53 27.01 -4.75
N LEU A 112 -6.50 27.51 -5.52
CA LEU A 112 -7.89 27.68 -5.05
C LEU A 112 -8.66 26.36 -4.97
N THR A 113 -8.19 25.33 -5.67
CA THR A 113 -8.78 23.98 -5.64
C THR A 113 -7.68 22.94 -5.57
N LEU A 114 -7.82 21.99 -4.66
CA LEU A 114 -6.93 20.83 -4.60
C LEU A 114 -7.29 19.83 -5.71
N PRO A 115 -6.35 19.05 -6.26
CA PRO A 115 -6.67 17.89 -7.09
C PRO A 115 -7.00 16.66 -6.20
N TRP A 116 -7.33 15.52 -6.83
CA TRP A 116 -7.54 14.24 -6.11
C TRP A 116 -6.29 13.35 -6.07
N THR A 117 -5.31 13.69 -6.89
CA THR A 117 -4.12 12.89 -7.18
C THR A 117 -2.88 13.71 -6.85
N PRO A 118 -1.97 13.21 -5.99
CA PRO A 118 -0.73 13.90 -5.65
C PRO A 118 0.11 14.25 -6.88
N ALA A 119 0.14 13.35 -7.88
CA ALA A 119 0.85 13.58 -9.14
C ALA A 119 0.38 14.85 -9.87
N SER A 120 -0.93 15.13 -9.87
CA SER A 120 -1.46 16.35 -10.49
C SER A 120 -1.04 17.60 -9.73
N LEU A 121 -0.97 17.53 -8.39
CA LEU A 121 -0.46 18.64 -7.58
C LEU A 121 1.01 18.93 -7.86
N ASN A 122 1.84 17.88 -7.86
CA ASN A 122 3.26 17.98 -8.19
C ASN A 122 3.46 18.50 -9.61
N GLN A 123 2.64 18.03 -10.56
CA GLN A 123 2.68 18.51 -11.94
C GLN A 123 2.34 20.00 -12.03
N ARG A 124 1.32 20.50 -11.31
CA ARG A 124 1.00 21.94 -11.26
C ARG A 124 2.14 22.75 -10.65
N ASN A 125 2.63 22.31 -9.49
CA ASN A 125 3.74 22.99 -8.82
C ASN A 125 4.98 23.04 -9.71
N GLY A 126 5.29 21.95 -10.42
CA GLY A 126 6.41 21.84 -11.35
C GLY A 126 6.34 22.74 -12.59
N ARG A 127 5.21 23.45 -12.81
CA ARG A 127 5.08 24.47 -13.87
C ARG A 127 5.67 25.81 -13.45
N GLY A 128 5.58 26.14 -12.16
CA GLY A 128 6.14 27.35 -11.57
C GLY A 128 7.48 27.12 -10.88
N ALA A 129 7.58 26.06 -10.07
CA ALA A 129 8.82 25.63 -9.43
C ALA A 129 9.55 24.62 -10.32
N ARG A 130 10.44 25.12 -11.18
CA ARG A 130 11.21 24.31 -12.12
C ARG A 130 12.66 24.78 -12.17
N VAL A 131 13.57 23.87 -12.53
CA VAL A 131 14.98 24.22 -12.82
C VAL A 131 15.02 25.30 -13.89
N GLY A 132 15.81 26.36 -13.66
CA GLY A 132 15.87 27.54 -14.52
C GLY A 132 14.95 28.69 -14.11
N SER A 133 14.26 28.60 -12.96
CA SER A 133 13.53 29.74 -12.40
C SER A 133 14.49 30.85 -11.95
N SER A 134 14.08 32.11 -12.10
CA SER A 134 14.83 33.28 -11.63
C SER A 134 14.72 33.50 -10.11
N SER A 135 13.75 32.86 -9.45
CA SER A 135 13.54 32.96 -8.00
C SER A 135 14.18 31.77 -7.29
N GLU A 136 14.88 32.03 -6.18
CA GLU A 136 15.52 30.97 -5.36
C GLU A 136 14.50 30.02 -4.72
N SER A 137 13.30 30.53 -4.39
CA SER A 137 12.19 29.73 -3.89
C SER A 137 10.84 30.21 -4.42
N VAL A 138 9.90 29.27 -4.57
CA VAL A 138 8.52 29.56 -5.00
C VAL A 138 7.56 29.14 -3.89
N LYS A 139 6.72 30.07 -3.43
CA LYS A 139 5.75 29.82 -2.36
C LYS A 139 4.46 29.22 -2.95
N ALA A 140 4.06 28.03 -2.49
CA ALA A 140 2.79 27.42 -2.87
C ALA A 140 1.77 27.56 -1.74
N TYR A 141 0.66 28.23 -2.00
CA TYR A 141 -0.44 28.41 -1.06
C TYR A 141 -1.60 27.50 -1.44
N TYR A 142 -2.10 26.75 -0.45
CA TYR A 142 -3.26 25.87 -0.58
C TYR A 142 -4.39 26.43 0.26
N TYR A 143 -5.54 26.70 -0.37
CA TYR A 143 -6.72 27.18 0.32
C TYR A 143 -7.67 26.02 0.61
N CYS A 144 -7.96 25.81 1.88
CA CYS A 144 -8.96 24.85 2.34
C CYS A 144 -10.02 25.59 3.15
N GLY A 145 -11.30 25.35 2.87
CA GLY A 145 -12.38 25.84 3.71
C GLY A 145 -12.39 25.15 5.08
N LYS A 146 -12.53 25.90 6.17
CA LYS A 146 -12.70 25.31 7.50
C LYS A 146 -14.04 24.55 7.54
N GLY A 147 -14.01 23.27 7.93
CA GLY A 147 -15.19 22.42 7.96
C GLY A 147 -15.77 22.09 6.58
N SER A 148 -15.07 22.41 5.49
CA SER A 148 -15.47 22.00 4.15
C SER A 148 -14.91 20.62 3.81
N PHE A 149 -15.44 20.06 2.73
CA PHE A 149 -14.95 18.81 2.12
C PHE A 149 -13.47 18.87 1.67
N ASP A 150 -12.87 20.07 1.65
CA ASP A 150 -11.47 20.23 1.26
C ASP A 150 -10.49 19.61 2.27
N GLU A 151 -10.88 19.50 3.55
CA GLU A 151 -10.08 18.83 4.58
C GLU A 151 -9.93 17.33 4.29
N PHE A 152 -11.04 16.66 3.98
CA PHE A 152 -11.03 15.25 3.56
C PHE A 152 -10.19 15.04 2.30
N ARG A 153 -10.26 15.99 1.37
CA ARG A 153 -9.49 15.94 0.12
C ARG A 153 -7.98 16.08 0.36
N LEU A 154 -7.59 16.94 1.29
CA LEU A 154 -6.19 17.10 1.70
C LEU A 154 -5.67 15.83 2.36
N ASP A 155 -6.42 15.28 3.32
CA ASP A 155 -6.04 14.04 4.01
C ASP A 155 -5.92 12.85 3.02
N THR A 156 -6.91 12.70 2.14
CA THR A 156 -6.87 11.67 1.09
C THR A 156 -5.66 11.83 0.18
N MET A 157 -5.29 13.05 -0.19
CA MET A 157 -4.07 13.29 -0.96
C MET A 157 -2.81 12.91 -0.17
N GLN A 158 -2.70 13.30 1.10
CA GLN A 158 -1.54 12.97 1.94
C GLN A 158 -1.39 11.45 2.09
N ARG A 159 -2.49 10.76 2.35
CA ARG A 159 -2.52 9.30 2.48
C ARG A 159 -2.10 8.61 1.17
N LYS A 160 -2.55 9.10 0.02
CA LYS A 160 -2.09 8.62 -1.30
C LYS A 160 -0.62 8.92 -1.57
N ALA A 161 -0.13 10.09 -1.17
CA ALA A 161 1.27 10.45 -1.34
C ALA A 161 2.18 9.55 -0.51
N ASN A 162 1.85 9.36 0.77
CA ASN A 162 2.57 8.46 1.67
C ASN A 162 2.53 7.02 1.15
N TRP A 163 1.37 6.54 0.69
CA TRP A 163 1.25 5.22 0.08
C TRP A 163 2.12 5.05 -1.17
N ILE A 164 2.23 6.07 -2.03
CA ILE A 164 3.15 6.02 -3.18
C ILE A 164 4.60 5.95 -2.70
N THR A 165 4.98 6.76 -1.72
CA THR A 165 6.33 6.74 -1.14
C THR A 165 6.63 5.37 -0.53
N ASP A 166 5.72 4.82 0.28
CA ASP A 166 5.87 3.51 0.91
C ASP A 166 6.03 2.41 -0.14
N ILE A 167 5.27 2.44 -1.25
CA ILE A 167 5.48 1.49 -2.37
C ILE A 167 6.89 1.62 -2.97
N LEU A 168 7.38 2.85 -3.13
CA LEU A 168 8.66 3.10 -3.78
C LEU A 168 9.85 2.78 -2.86
N THR A 169 9.68 2.88 -1.53
CA THR A 169 10.77 2.72 -0.56
C THR A 169 10.73 1.41 0.23
N SER A 170 9.59 0.72 0.29
CA SER A 170 9.40 -0.48 1.11
C SER A 170 9.69 -1.77 0.34
N GLU A 171 10.29 -2.75 1.03
CA GLU A 171 10.45 -4.14 0.55
C GLU A 171 9.24 -5.03 0.87
N ALA A 172 8.14 -4.47 1.39
CA ALA A 172 6.98 -5.23 1.81
C ALA A 172 6.27 -5.93 0.64
N ALA A 173 6.08 -7.25 0.73
CA ALA A 173 5.41 -8.05 -0.29
C ALA A 173 3.90 -7.78 -0.46
N LYS A 174 3.27 -7.07 0.50
CA LYS A 174 1.84 -6.72 0.49
C LYS A 174 1.64 -5.36 1.13
N MET A 175 0.77 -4.54 0.55
CA MET A 175 0.40 -3.23 1.09
C MET A 175 -1.11 -3.00 1.01
N ALA A 176 -1.67 -2.36 2.03
CA ALA A 176 -3.09 -2.00 2.04
C ALA A 176 -3.36 -0.87 1.03
N ASN A 177 -4.53 -0.89 0.39
CA ASN A 177 -4.90 0.14 -0.56
C ASN A 177 -5.27 1.45 0.18
N ALA A 178 -4.69 2.58 -0.25
CA ALA A 178 -4.91 3.91 0.32
C ALA A 178 -6.39 4.38 0.31
N ASP A 179 -7.22 3.81 -0.57
CA ASP A 179 -8.65 4.15 -0.70
C ASP A 179 -9.58 3.20 0.06
N ALA A 180 -9.08 2.12 0.68
CA ALA A 180 -9.89 1.03 1.24
C ALA A 180 -10.89 1.47 2.33
N ASN A 181 -10.58 2.51 3.11
CA ASN A 181 -11.45 3.03 4.18
C ASN A 181 -12.05 4.42 3.88
N SER A 182 -11.87 4.92 2.65
CA SER A 182 -12.20 6.31 2.30
C SER A 182 -13.69 6.66 2.43
N ALA A 183 -14.60 5.71 2.26
CA ALA A 183 -16.04 5.97 2.28
C ALA A 183 -16.61 6.17 3.70
N GLU A 184 -16.13 5.42 4.69
CA GLU A 184 -16.52 5.61 6.09
C GLU A 184 -15.88 6.86 6.68
N GLU A 185 -14.61 7.11 6.33
CA GLU A 185 -13.87 8.31 6.71
C GLU A 185 -14.46 9.58 6.06
N MET A 186 -14.95 9.48 4.83
CA MET A 186 -15.69 10.55 4.15
C MET A 186 -17.00 10.88 4.87
N ARG A 187 -17.78 9.86 5.28
CA ARG A 187 -19.01 10.05 6.05
C ARG A 187 -18.74 10.69 7.40
N LEU A 188 -17.62 10.33 8.03
CA LEU A 188 -17.14 10.91 9.27
C LEU A 188 -16.77 12.39 9.13
N LEU A 189 -15.99 12.75 8.10
CA LEU A 189 -15.56 14.14 7.87
C LEU A 189 -16.72 15.05 7.44
N LEU A 190 -17.71 14.52 6.72
CA LEU A 190 -18.92 15.24 6.31
C LEU A 190 -19.95 15.42 7.43
N ALA A 191 -19.77 14.77 8.59
CA ALA A 191 -20.62 15.02 9.76
C ALA A 191 -20.48 16.49 10.18
N SER A 192 -21.61 17.19 10.22
CA SER A 192 -21.66 18.65 10.43
C SER A 192 -21.36 19.08 11.86
N ASP A 193 -21.41 18.15 12.81
CA ASP A 193 -21.13 18.37 14.24
C ASP A 193 -19.68 17.98 14.60
N PRO A 194 -18.84 18.92 15.08
CA PRO A 194 -17.46 18.64 15.51
C PRO A 194 -17.35 17.57 16.60
N GLU A 195 -18.32 17.49 17.52
CA GLU A 195 -18.26 16.50 18.60
C GLU A 195 -18.57 15.10 18.10
N ALA A 196 -19.54 14.96 17.18
CA ALA A 196 -19.84 13.70 16.52
C ALA A 196 -18.62 13.15 15.76
N ARG A 197 -17.83 14.04 15.14
CA ARG A 197 -16.59 13.67 14.43
C ARG A 197 -15.54 13.09 15.37
N GLU A 198 -15.31 13.72 16.51
CA GLU A 198 -14.36 13.23 17.50
C GLU A 198 -14.81 11.91 18.15
N ARG A 199 -16.12 11.73 18.39
CA ARG A 199 -16.66 10.46 18.91
C ARG A 199 -16.38 9.29 17.96
N ILE A 200 -16.72 9.42 16.69
CA ILE A 200 -16.53 8.35 15.71
C ILE A 200 -15.03 8.11 15.45
N ARG A 201 -14.18 9.15 15.46
CA ARG A 201 -12.72 8.97 15.39
C ARG A 201 -12.20 8.13 16.55
N ARG A 202 -12.64 8.42 17.78
CA ARG A 202 -12.28 7.62 18.97
C ARG A 202 -12.77 6.18 18.84
N GLU A 203 -14.01 5.97 18.41
CA GLU A 203 -14.53 4.62 18.16
C GLU A 203 -13.70 3.85 17.13
N GLN A 204 -13.21 4.50 16.07
CA GLN A 204 -12.36 3.85 15.08
C GLN A 204 -10.98 3.51 15.65
N ILE A 205 -10.38 4.40 16.44
CA ILE A 205 -9.11 4.14 17.12
C ILE A 205 -9.28 2.96 18.08
N GLU A 206 -10.34 2.95 18.90
CA GLU A 206 -10.64 1.87 19.83
C GLU A 206 -10.90 0.54 19.09
N LYS A 207 -11.64 0.56 17.98
CA LYS A 207 -11.82 -0.62 17.11
C LYS A 207 -10.51 -1.12 16.51
N ALA A 208 -9.62 -0.23 16.10
CA ALA A 208 -8.31 -0.60 15.57
C ALA A 208 -7.41 -1.18 16.67
N GLU A 209 -7.41 -0.59 17.86
CA GLU A 209 -6.66 -1.06 19.03
C GLU A 209 -7.16 -2.43 19.51
N THR A 210 -8.47 -2.63 19.60
CA THR A 210 -9.10 -3.91 19.93
C THR A 210 -8.73 -4.99 18.91
N LEU A 211 -8.83 -4.70 17.61
CA LEU A 211 -8.43 -5.62 16.56
C LEU A 211 -6.93 -5.95 16.60
N ALA A 212 -6.08 -4.95 16.83
CA ALA A 212 -4.64 -5.14 16.97
C ALA A 212 -4.32 -6.02 18.18
N ARG A 213 -5.01 -5.78 19.30
CA ARG A 213 -4.91 -6.59 20.53
C ARG A 213 -5.38 -8.02 20.31
N GLU A 214 -6.47 -8.24 19.59
CA GLU A 214 -6.93 -9.58 19.22
C GLU A 214 -5.92 -10.32 18.35
N LYS A 215 -5.35 -9.67 17.33
CA LYS A 215 -4.29 -10.26 16.50
C LYS A 215 -3.04 -10.59 17.33
N ALA A 216 -2.65 -9.72 18.25
CA ALA A 216 -1.54 -9.96 19.16
C ALA A 216 -1.82 -11.17 20.08
N LYS A 217 -3.03 -11.29 20.64
CA LYS A 217 -3.47 -12.46 21.41
C LYS A 217 -3.40 -13.75 20.59
N GLN A 218 -3.94 -13.74 19.36
CA GLN A 218 -3.91 -14.91 18.47
C GLN A 218 -2.49 -15.34 18.14
N ARG A 219 -1.59 -14.38 17.84
CA ARG A 219 -0.19 -14.67 17.58
C ARG A 219 0.49 -15.29 18.80
N ALA A 220 0.30 -14.69 19.98
CA ALA A 220 0.84 -15.20 21.23
C ALA A 220 0.31 -16.61 21.57
N GLU A 221 -0.96 -16.93 21.28
CA GLU A 221 -1.51 -18.28 21.43
C GLU A 221 -0.80 -19.31 20.54
N ILE A 222 -0.54 -18.95 19.27
CA ILE A 222 0.16 -19.81 18.31
C ILE A 222 1.59 -20.05 18.76
N ASP A 223 2.28 -18.99 19.19
CA ASP A 223 3.65 -19.05 19.67
C ASP A 223 3.76 -19.91 20.93
N LEU A 224 2.85 -19.75 21.88
CA LEU A 224 2.77 -20.61 23.07
C LEU A 224 2.51 -22.08 22.70
N ALA A 225 1.60 -22.36 21.77
CA ALA A 225 1.33 -23.74 21.33
C ALA A 225 2.56 -24.38 20.67
N ASN A 226 3.31 -23.62 19.89
CA ASN A 226 4.56 -24.07 19.28
C ASN A 226 5.66 -24.30 20.33
N TYR A 227 5.75 -23.43 21.33
CA TYR A 227 6.67 -23.56 22.44
C TYR A 227 6.42 -24.83 23.27
N LEU A 228 5.16 -25.10 23.63
CA LEU A 228 4.81 -26.32 24.38
C LEU A 228 5.14 -27.58 23.58
N LYS A 229 4.82 -27.62 22.29
CA LYS A 229 5.20 -28.75 21.41
C LYS A 229 6.72 -28.95 21.36
N ALA A 230 7.48 -27.86 21.35
CA ALA A 230 8.94 -27.92 21.36
C ALA A 230 9.48 -28.43 22.70
N GLN A 231 8.92 -27.99 23.84
CA GLN A 231 9.29 -28.52 25.15
C GLN A 231 9.00 -30.02 25.29
N HIS A 232 7.82 -30.47 24.85
CA HIS A 232 7.47 -31.91 24.82
C HIS A 232 8.43 -32.71 23.93
N ALA A 233 8.78 -32.19 22.76
CA ALA A 233 9.75 -32.82 21.87
C ALA A 233 11.15 -32.87 22.49
N SER A 234 11.58 -31.82 23.20
CA SER A 234 12.91 -31.78 23.83
C SER A 234 13.08 -32.79 24.97
N LYS A 235 12.00 -33.21 25.64
CA LYS A 235 12.04 -34.21 26.72
C LYS A 235 12.09 -35.65 26.18
N GLY A 236 11.70 -35.85 24.92
CA GLY A 236 11.77 -37.17 24.27
C GLY A 236 13.21 -37.59 23.95
N ASN A 237 13.45 -38.90 23.85
CA ASN A 237 14.75 -39.42 23.43
C ASN A 237 14.82 -39.52 21.90
N ALA A 238 15.65 -38.68 21.27
CA ALA A 238 15.79 -38.63 19.81
C ALA A 238 16.25 -39.97 19.22
N GLN A 239 17.13 -40.69 19.93
CA GLN A 239 17.64 -41.98 19.50
C GLN A 239 16.50 -43.00 19.38
N SER A 240 15.62 -43.06 20.37
CA SER A 240 14.47 -43.98 20.33
C SER A 240 13.52 -43.71 19.17
N VAL A 241 13.39 -42.45 18.75
CA VAL A 241 12.58 -42.05 17.60
C VAL A 241 13.27 -42.49 16.30
N GLU A 242 14.58 -42.32 16.19
CA GLU A 242 15.37 -42.80 15.04
C GLU A 242 15.32 -44.33 14.90
N ASP A 243 15.43 -45.06 16.01
CA ASP A 243 15.36 -46.52 16.03
C ASP A 243 13.97 -47.02 15.56
N THR A 244 12.89 -46.41 16.05
CA THR A 244 11.52 -46.76 15.62
C THR A 244 11.26 -46.42 14.16
N LEU A 245 11.87 -45.34 13.65
CA LEU A 245 11.80 -44.93 12.26
C LEU A 245 12.52 -45.92 11.35
N GLN A 246 13.75 -46.33 11.71
CA GLN A 246 14.50 -47.35 10.98
C GLN A 246 13.76 -48.71 10.99
N ALA A 247 13.23 -49.12 12.14
CA ALA A 247 12.45 -50.35 12.25
C ALA A 247 11.18 -50.31 11.38
N SER A 248 10.48 -49.17 11.33
CA SER A 248 9.28 -49.01 10.51
C SER A 248 9.61 -48.96 9.02
N GLN A 249 10.71 -48.32 8.63
CA GLN A 249 11.22 -48.31 7.26
C GLN A 249 11.60 -49.73 6.80
N ALA A 250 12.32 -50.49 7.63
CA ALA A 250 12.68 -51.88 7.34
C ALA A 250 11.44 -52.75 7.12
N LYS A 251 10.41 -52.61 7.97
CA LYS A 251 9.12 -53.32 7.82
C LYS A 251 8.38 -52.91 6.55
N MET A 252 8.39 -51.62 6.19
CA MET A 252 7.78 -51.14 4.95
C MET A 252 8.49 -51.73 3.71
N VAL A 253 9.83 -51.76 3.71
CA VAL A 253 10.62 -52.36 2.62
C VAL A 253 10.36 -53.87 2.52
N ALA A 254 10.28 -54.58 3.64
CA ALA A 254 9.93 -55.99 3.66
C ALA A 254 8.52 -56.27 3.13
N ALA A 255 7.52 -55.46 3.51
CA ALA A 255 6.16 -55.56 3.00
C ALA A 255 6.08 -55.25 1.49
N GLN A 256 6.86 -54.26 1.03
CA GLN A 256 6.96 -53.92 -0.39
C GLN A 256 7.64 -55.03 -1.20
N ALA A 257 8.66 -55.70 -0.65
CA ALA A 257 9.31 -56.85 -1.28
C ALA A 257 8.36 -58.04 -1.42
N LYS A 258 7.53 -58.31 -0.39
CA LYS A 258 6.48 -59.35 -0.44
C LYS A 258 5.45 -59.06 -1.53
N LEU A 259 5.09 -57.80 -1.73
CA LEU A 259 4.13 -57.41 -2.78
C LEU A 259 4.61 -57.76 -4.20
N ASN A 260 5.93 -57.79 -4.42
CA ASN A 260 6.52 -58.07 -5.74
C ASN A 260 6.76 -59.58 -5.97
N GLN A 261 6.57 -60.44 -4.97
CA GLN A 261 6.77 -61.88 -5.10
C GLN A 261 5.53 -62.56 -5.70
N GLU A 262 5.76 -63.52 -6.60
CA GLU A 262 4.69 -64.27 -7.30
C GLU A 262 3.75 -65.01 -6.32
N ALA A 263 4.24 -65.40 -5.14
CA ALA A 263 3.47 -66.05 -4.08
C ALA A 263 2.34 -65.17 -3.49
N TYR A 264 2.37 -63.85 -3.67
CA TYR A 264 1.41 -62.90 -3.09
C TYR A 264 0.58 -62.16 -4.15
N GLN A 265 0.34 -62.80 -5.31
CA GLN A 265 -0.44 -62.23 -6.41
C GLN A 265 -1.97 -62.37 -6.23
N SER A 266 -2.45 -62.99 -5.14
CA SER A 266 -3.89 -63.08 -4.88
C SER A 266 -4.47 -61.71 -4.51
N ALA A 267 -5.69 -61.40 -4.99
CA ALA A 267 -6.31 -60.09 -4.78
C ALA A 267 -6.45 -59.70 -3.29
N GLN A 268 -6.67 -60.67 -2.42
CA GLN A 268 -6.80 -60.45 -0.97
C GLN A 268 -5.45 -60.17 -0.31
N SER A 269 -4.41 -60.94 -0.64
CA SER A 269 -3.05 -60.73 -0.08
C SER A 269 -2.43 -59.40 -0.53
N GLN A 270 -2.64 -58.99 -1.78
CA GLN A 270 -2.21 -57.67 -2.24
C GLN A 270 -2.93 -56.53 -1.51
N LYS A 271 -4.22 -56.69 -1.19
CA LYS A 271 -4.99 -55.67 -0.46
C LYS A 271 -4.48 -55.49 0.96
N GLU A 272 -4.23 -56.60 1.66
CA GLU A 272 -3.68 -56.61 3.02
C GLU A 272 -2.28 -55.99 3.09
N LEU A 273 -1.38 -56.38 2.18
CA LEU A 273 -0.04 -55.80 2.10
C LEU A 273 -0.07 -54.29 1.79
N LYS A 274 -0.96 -53.85 0.89
CA LYS A 274 -1.15 -52.41 0.62
C LYS A 274 -1.65 -51.65 1.84
N THR A 275 -2.55 -52.21 2.63
CA THR A 275 -3.00 -51.59 3.89
C THR A 275 -1.89 -51.53 4.94
N GLU A 276 -1.06 -52.57 5.05
CA GLU A 276 0.06 -52.60 5.98
C GLU A 276 1.14 -51.56 5.59
N ILE A 277 1.47 -51.45 4.31
CA ILE A 277 2.38 -50.43 3.78
C ILE A 277 1.86 -49.01 4.08
N ALA A 278 0.54 -48.78 3.95
CA ALA A 278 -0.06 -47.50 4.30
C ALA A 278 0.08 -47.17 5.79
N GLN A 279 -0.13 -48.16 6.67
CA GLN A 279 0.07 -47.99 8.12
C GLN A 279 1.54 -47.67 8.46
N TYR A 280 2.51 -48.37 7.86
CA TYR A 280 3.92 -48.05 8.08
C TYR A 280 4.30 -46.68 7.53
N LYS A 281 3.79 -46.27 6.36
CA LYS A 281 3.96 -44.90 5.85
C LYS A 281 3.44 -43.85 6.83
N ASP A 282 2.27 -44.07 7.41
CA ASP A 282 1.70 -43.15 8.41
C ASP A 282 2.56 -43.06 9.68
N VAL A 283 3.13 -44.18 10.14
CA VAL A 283 4.05 -44.18 11.28
C VAL A 283 5.35 -43.46 10.93
N ILE A 284 5.95 -43.75 9.78
CA ILE A 284 7.20 -43.13 9.31
C ILE A 284 7.04 -41.61 9.22
N THR A 285 5.98 -41.13 8.56
CA THR A 285 5.73 -39.67 8.43
C THR A 285 5.51 -38.98 9.77
N LYS A 286 4.88 -39.66 10.75
CA LYS A 286 4.73 -39.14 12.12
C LYS A 286 6.08 -39.06 12.85
N GLN A 287 6.91 -40.09 12.76
CA GLN A 287 8.22 -40.12 13.40
C GLN A 287 9.21 -39.13 12.77
N GLU A 288 9.21 -38.99 11.44
CA GLU A 288 10.02 -37.97 10.73
C GLU A 288 9.68 -36.55 11.16
N ARG A 289 8.37 -36.25 11.29
CA ARG A 289 7.89 -34.96 11.79
C ARG A 289 8.29 -34.73 13.24
N LEU A 290 8.23 -35.76 14.08
CA LEU A 290 8.67 -35.67 15.47
C LEU A 290 10.18 -35.39 15.54
N LEU A 291 11.00 -36.16 14.80
CA LEU A 291 12.45 -35.99 14.75
C LEU A 291 12.86 -34.59 14.26
N THR A 292 12.21 -34.09 13.21
CA THR A 292 12.44 -32.73 12.70
C THR A 292 12.11 -31.68 13.75
N ARG A 293 11.04 -31.87 14.55
CA ARG A 293 10.69 -30.97 15.66
C ARG A 293 11.70 -31.06 16.78
N MET A 294 12.18 -32.25 17.14
CA MET A 294 13.20 -32.45 18.18
C MET A 294 14.52 -31.76 17.81
N ARG A 295 14.96 -31.87 16.55
CA ARG A 295 16.18 -31.19 16.08
C ARG A 295 16.05 -29.66 16.12
N LYS A 296 14.85 -29.12 15.92
CA LYS A 296 14.58 -27.67 15.90
C LYS A 296 14.09 -27.11 17.24
N SER A 297 13.75 -27.95 18.21
CA SER A 297 13.06 -27.54 19.43
C SER A 297 13.93 -26.62 20.28
N GLU A 298 15.23 -26.89 20.38
CA GLU A 298 16.15 -26.11 21.21
C GLU A 298 16.18 -24.62 20.78
N ASN A 299 16.38 -24.37 19.48
CA ASN A 299 16.40 -23.01 18.93
C ASN A 299 15.02 -22.33 19.04
N LEU A 300 13.95 -23.09 18.83
CA LEU A 300 12.58 -22.57 18.93
C LEU A 300 12.23 -22.16 20.37
N ILE A 301 12.65 -22.96 21.36
CA ILE A 301 12.48 -22.66 22.79
C ILE A 301 13.23 -21.38 23.16
N LYS A 302 14.51 -21.26 22.76
CA LYS A 302 15.33 -20.06 23.02
C LYS A 302 14.70 -18.80 22.44
N ARG A 303 14.14 -18.88 21.23
CA ARG A 303 13.50 -17.74 20.55
C ARG A 303 12.15 -17.36 21.16
N LEU A 304 11.28 -18.34 21.43
CA LEU A 304 9.90 -18.08 21.85
C LEU A 304 9.77 -17.78 23.36
N ARG A 305 10.72 -18.22 24.20
CA ARG A 305 10.69 -17.96 25.64
C ARG A 305 10.55 -16.45 25.99
N PRO A 306 11.37 -15.53 25.45
CA PRO A 306 11.23 -14.10 25.74
C PRO A 306 9.93 -13.51 25.18
N GLU A 307 9.50 -13.93 23.98
CA GLU A 307 8.26 -13.44 23.36
C GLU A 307 7.02 -13.82 24.18
N ILE A 308 6.97 -15.06 24.68
CA ILE A 308 5.87 -15.53 25.54
C ILE A 308 5.89 -14.82 26.89
N LYS A 309 7.08 -14.60 27.48
CA LYS A 309 7.21 -13.84 28.73
C LYS A 309 6.62 -12.44 28.58
N HIS A 310 7.01 -11.72 27.53
CA HIS A 310 6.45 -10.40 27.21
C HIS A 310 4.93 -10.47 26.97
N ALA A 311 4.43 -11.51 26.28
CA ALA A 311 3.01 -11.66 26.03
C ALA A 311 2.18 -11.93 27.30
N ILE A 312 2.75 -12.60 28.30
CA ILE A 312 2.14 -12.78 29.63
C ILE A 312 2.13 -11.44 30.37
N GLU A 313 3.26 -10.73 30.43
CA GLU A 313 3.39 -9.43 31.09
C GLU A 313 2.45 -8.37 30.48
N ALA A 314 2.31 -8.36 29.16
CA ALA A 314 1.40 -7.47 28.42
C ALA A 314 -0.09 -7.89 28.50
N GLY A 315 -0.41 -9.01 29.15
CA GLY A 315 -1.78 -9.51 29.30
C GLY A 315 -2.42 -9.99 27.99
N TYR A 316 -1.62 -10.42 27.02
CA TYR A 316 -2.10 -11.08 25.80
C TYR A 316 -2.35 -12.58 26.03
N LEU A 317 -1.62 -13.18 26.96
CA LEU A 317 -1.77 -14.59 27.36
C LEU A 317 -2.21 -14.67 28.81
N ASP A 318 -3.40 -15.25 29.02
CA ASP A 318 -3.91 -15.57 30.36
C ASP A 318 -3.39 -16.96 30.78
N VAL A 319 -2.14 -17.00 31.26
CA VAL A 319 -1.45 -18.23 31.65
C VAL A 319 -0.51 -17.96 32.82
N GLU A 320 -0.39 -18.94 33.72
CA GLU A 320 0.60 -18.91 34.80
C GLU A 320 2.03 -18.84 34.23
N SER A 321 2.88 -18.02 34.87
CA SER A 321 4.28 -17.83 34.48
C SER A 321 5.12 -19.12 34.55
N ASP A 322 4.67 -20.11 35.35
CA ASP A 322 5.33 -21.40 35.52
C ASP A 322 5.38 -22.24 34.22
N ILE A 323 4.57 -21.91 33.21
CA ILE A 323 4.56 -22.58 31.91
C ILE A 323 5.88 -22.44 31.14
N LEU A 324 6.65 -21.39 31.43
CA LEU A 324 7.97 -21.17 30.84
C LEU A 324 9.01 -22.18 31.35
N ASP A 325 8.90 -22.61 32.60
CA ASP A 325 9.88 -23.50 33.20
C ASP A 325 9.41 -24.96 33.17
N ARG A 326 8.10 -25.20 33.23
CA ARG A 326 7.48 -26.54 33.29
C ARG A 326 6.58 -26.86 32.11
N GLY A 327 6.75 -26.22 30.96
CA GLY A 327 5.92 -26.42 29.76
C GLY A 327 5.79 -27.89 29.31
N SER A 328 6.77 -28.75 29.56
CA SER A 328 6.69 -30.20 29.29
C SER A 328 5.70 -30.97 30.19
N GLU A 329 5.22 -30.38 31.28
CA GLU A 329 4.17 -30.95 32.15
C GLU A 329 2.77 -30.48 31.75
N TYR A 330 2.67 -29.57 30.77
CA TYR A 330 1.39 -28.99 30.34
C TYR A 330 0.82 -29.70 29.12
N TYR A 331 -0.40 -30.19 29.25
CA TYR A 331 -1.21 -30.73 28.15
C TYR A 331 -2.22 -29.70 27.66
N VAL A 332 -2.32 -29.55 26.34
CA VAL A 332 -3.31 -28.68 25.69
C VAL A 332 -4.41 -29.55 25.09
N ALA A 333 -5.63 -29.40 25.58
CA ALA A 333 -6.80 -30.07 25.04
C ALA A 333 -7.29 -29.40 23.74
N LYS A 334 -8.18 -30.10 23.00
CA LYS A 334 -8.72 -29.60 21.71
C LYS A 334 -9.52 -28.30 21.84
N ASP A 335 -10.08 -28.05 23.03
CA ASP A 335 -10.82 -26.85 23.40
C ASP A 335 -9.90 -25.70 23.86
N LYS A 336 -8.59 -25.80 23.64
CA LYS A 336 -7.54 -24.86 24.06
C LYS A 336 -7.33 -24.77 25.57
N ARG A 337 -8.03 -25.57 26.40
CA ARG A 337 -7.77 -25.62 27.84
C ARG A 337 -6.43 -26.30 28.09
N ARG A 338 -5.76 -25.86 29.16
CA ARG A 338 -4.40 -26.29 29.51
C ARG A 338 -4.44 -26.97 30.88
N PHE A 339 -3.92 -28.18 30.94
CA PHE A 339 -3.91 -29.00 32.14
C PHE A 339 -2.47 -29.34 32.50
N ARG A 340 -2.09 -29.14 33.74
CA ARG A 340 -0.79 -29.51 34.25
C ARG A 340 -0.85 -30.90 34.88
N THR A 341 0.08 -31.76 34.51
CA THR A 341 0.21 -33.10 35.12
C THR A 341 0.46 -32.96 36.63
N GLY A 342 -0.34 -33.64 37.45
CA GLY A 342 -0.24 -33.62 38.92
C GLY A 342 -1.11 -32.59 39.63
N ARG A 343 -1.89 -31.76 38.91
CA ARG A 343 -2.93 -30.90 39.52
C ARG A 343 -4.32 -31.54 39.44
N VAL A 344 -5.15 -31.24 40.42
CA VAL A 344 -6.56 -31.65 40.46
C VAL A 344 -7.40 -30.56 39.77
N TYR A 345 -8.26 -30.97 38.84
CA TYR A 345 -9.17 -30.07 38.12
C TYR A 345 -10.61 -30.52 38.35
N HIS A 346 -11.48 -29.59 38.73
CA HIS A 346 -12.91 -29.84 38.83
C HIS A 346 -13.53 -29.69 37.44
N CYS A 347 -13.90 -30.81 36.81
CA CYS A 347 -14.64 -30.79 35.57
C CYS A 347 -16.14 -30.98 35.83
N TRP A 348 -16.94 -30.02 35.38
CA TRP A 348 -18.39 -30.18 35.32
C TRP A 348 -18.73 -30.87 34.02
N MET A 349 -19.06 -32.16 34.08
CA MET A 349 -19.63 -32.84 32.92
C MET A 349 -21.09 -32.42 32.78
N LEU A 350 -21.40 -31.70 31.69
CA LEU A 350 -22.78 -31.51 31.25
C LEU A 350 -23.35 -32.90 30.95
N ARG A 351 -24.29 -33.35 31.79
CA ARG A 351 -24.99 -34.63 31.66
C ARG A 351 -25.95 -34.54 30.47
N ASN A 352 -25.41 -34.65 29.25
CA ASN A 352 -26.24 -34.63 28.05
C ASN A 352 -27.02 -35.94 27.94
N GLN A 353 -28.31 -35.80 27.69
CA GLN A 353 -29.35 -36.82 27.64
C GLN A 353 -28.93 -38.06 26.85
N TYR A 354 -28.74 -39.18 27.55
CA TYR A 354 -28.86 -40.50 26.94
C TYR A 354 -30.35 -40.75 26.69
N SER A 355 -30.84 -40.48 25.49
CA SER A 355 -32.12 -41.03 25.02
C SER A 355 -31.94 -42.52 24.72
N TYR A 356 -31.88 -43.34 25.77
CA TYR A 356 -32.32 -44.72 25.64
C TYR A 356 -33.85 -44.68 25.63
N ARG A 357 -34.46 -44.89 24.44
CA ARG A 357 -35.81 -45.45 24.38
C ARG A 357 -35.72 -46.83 25.03
N LYS A 358 -36.04 -46.91 26.32
CA LYS A 358 -36.53 -48.11 26.95
C LYS A 358 -37.94 -47.82 27.42
N ASP A 359 -38.80 -48.76 27.11
CA ASP A 359 -40.24 -48.65 27.18
C ASP A 359 -40.74 -48.13 28.52
N ALA A 360 -41.80 -47.34 28.43
CA ALA A 360 -42.55 -46.86 29.57
C ALA A 360 -43.02 -48.05 30.42
N ALA A 361 -42.45 -48.17 31.62
CA ALA A 361 -43.10 -48.84 32.73
C ALA A 361 -42.71 -48.15 34.04
N GLN A 362 -43.70 -47.48 34.60
CA GLN A 362 -43.93 -47.22 36.02
C GLN A 362 -43.06 -46.15 36.69
N GLY A 363 -43.74 -45.07 37.07
CA GLY A 363 -43.19 -44.07 37.96
C GLY A 363 -43.10 -44.56 39.40
N HIS A 364 -42.27 -43.89 40.16
CA HIS A 364 -42.64 -43.36 41.47
C HIS A 364 -41.66 -42.24 41.83
N GLN A 365 -42.23 -41.12 42.28
CA GLN A 365 -41.56 -39.99 42.90
C GLN A 365 -40.80 -40.46 44.15
N TYR A 366 -39.63 -39.87 44.41
CA TYR A 366 -39.36 -39.03 45.59
C TYR A 366 -38.12 -38.16 45.32
#